data_AF-A0A847GH00-F1
#
_entry.id   AF-A0A847GH00-F1
#
_cell.length_a   1.000
_cell.length_b   1.000
_cell.length_c   1.000
_cell.angle_alpha   90.00
_cell.angle_beta   90.00
_cell.angle_gamma   90.00
#
_symmetry.space_group_name_H-M   'P 1'
#
loop_
_entity.id
_entity.type
_entity.pdbx_description
1 polymer ?
#
loop_
_entity_poly.entity_id
_entity_poly.type
_entity_poly.pdbx_seq_one_letter_code
_entity_poly.pdbx_strand_id
1 'polypeptide(L)'
;LDADSFGETWAGLQSGDPLAFSAGAETYAGRLARARESSGLGEAIVTGRGAIGGIPVAVGAMDPAFMMGSMGSAVGEKFCRLVRDAVGGRLPLLVFTASGGARMQEGILALMQMAKTACAVRDLHTAGVPYIAVLTDPTTGGVYASFASLADITLAEPGACIGFAGKRLIEGALRVALPEGFQTAESQFENGFLDAVVKRTEMREYLARLLRCLAPGTAPAGHVAAPA
;
A
#
# COMPACT_ATOMS: atom_id res chain seq x y z
N LEU A 1 -7.89 12.51 -4.14
CA LEU A 1 -9.14 12.57 -3.35
C LEU A 1 -9.95 13.77 -3.81
N ASP A 2 -11.24 13.82 -3.51
CA ASP A 2 -12.08 15.01 -3.69
C ASP A 2 -11.46 16.19 -2.91
N ALA A 3 -11.61 17.41 -3.44
CA ALA A 3 -11.03 18.60 -2.83
C ALA A 3 -11.50 18.73 -1.37
N ASP A 4 -10.59 19.09 -0.48
CA ASP A 4 -10.83 19.33 0.95
C ASP A 4 -11.46 18.16 1.74
N SER A 5 -11.47 16.94 1.17
CA SER A 5 -12.03 15.76 1.82
C SER A 5 -11.04 15.01 2.72
N PHE A 6 -9.73 15.27 2.56
CA PHE A 6 -8.71 14.50 3.25
C PHE A 6 -8.55 14.93 4.72
N GLY A 7 -8.74 13.98 5.63
CA GLY A 7 -8.36 14.10 7.03
C GLY A 7 -7.31 13.05 7.38
N GLU A 8 -6.09 13.49 7.69
CA GLU A 8 -5.03 12.58 8.13
C GLU A 8 -5.39 11.94 9.48
N THR A 9 -5.12 10.64 9.61
CA THR A 9 -5.25 9.88 10.86
C THR A 9 -3.89 9.35 11.29
N TRP A 10 -3.66 9.28 12.60
CA TRP A 10 -2.45 8.70 13.19
C TRP A 10 -1.14 9.42 12.80
N ALA A 11 -1.21 10.72 12.49
CA ALA A 11 -0.06 11.55 12.10
C ALA A 11 1.08 11.54 13.14
N GLY A 12 0.74 11.45 14.43
CA GLY A 12 1.71 11.40 15.53
C GLY A 12 2.42 10.05 15.73
N LEU A 13 2.03 9.00 15.00
CA LEU A 13 2.67 7.69 15.12
C LEU A 13 3.95 7.63 14.27
N GLN A 14 5.08 7.39 14.92
CA GLN A 14 6.42 7.45 14.32
C GLN A 14 7.29 6.27 14.77
N SER A 15 8.28 5.88 13.97
CA SER A 15 9.26 4.88 14.41
C SER A 15 10.15 5.40 15.55
N GLY A 16 10.38 4.52 16.53
CA GLY A 16 11.46 4.64 17.51
C GLY A 16 12.68 3.80 17.11
N ASP A 17 13.63 3.63 18.03
CA ASP A 17 14.84 2.81 17.83
C ASP A 17 14.91 1.69 18.89
N PRO A 18 14.08 0.63 18.75
CA PRO A 18 13.98 -0.43 19.76
C PRO A 18 15.23 -1.32 19.85
N LEU A 19 16.09 -1.31 18.82
CA LEU A 19 17.30 -2.14 18.76
C LEU A 19 18.58 -1.34 19.01
N ALA A 20 18.49 -0.02 19.25
CA ALA A 20 19.63 0.89 19.30
C ALA A 20 20.59 0.69 18.11
N PHE A 21 20.02 0.59 16.90
CA PHE A 21 20.77 0.17 15.73
C PHE A 21 21.77 1.24 15.27
N SER A 22 23.00 0.80 14.97
CA SER A 22 24.05 1.65 14.39
C SER A 22 24.84 0.92 13.31
N ALA A 23 25.18 1.62 12.23
CA ALA A 23 26.10 1.17 11.20
C ALA A 23 27.32 2.10 11.17
N GLY A 24 28.39 1.73 11.89
CA GLY A 24 29.52 2.62 12.13
C GLY A 24 29.10 3.84 12.96
N ALA A 25 29.44 5.03 12.49
CA ALA A 25 29.08 6.29 13.17
C ALA A 25 27.60 6.69 13.00
N GLU A 26 26.87 6.05 12.09
CA GLU A 26 25.51 6.42 11.75
C GLU A 26 24.49 5.62 12.57
N THR A 27 23.63 6.31 13.31
CA THR A 27 22.57 5.71 14.13
C THR A 27 21.24 5.66 13.37
N TYR A 28 20.37 4.72 13.73
CA TYR A 28 19.02 4.64 13.16
C TYR A 28 18.19 5.88 13.50
N ALA A 29 18.27 6.38 14.73
CA ALA A 29 17.65 7.66 15.12
C ALA A 29 18.08 8.81 14.19
N GLY A 30 19.38 8.89 13.81
CA GLY A 30 19.88 9.88 12.86
C GLY A 30 19.34 9.68 11.44
N ARG A 31 19.19 8.43 10.99
CA ARG A 31 18.53 8.11 9.70
C ARG A 31 17.06 8.54 9.70
N LEU A 32 16.33 8.30 10.78
CA LEU A 32 14.93 8.73 10.93
C LEU A 32 14.80 10.25 10.91
N ALA A 33 15.65 10.98 11.63
CA ALA A 33 15.63 12.44 11.67
C ALA A 33 15.83 13.04 10.27
N ARG A 34 16.86 12.58 9.54
CA ARG A 34 17.12 13.03 8.17
C ARG A 34 16.01 12.65 7.20
N ALA A 35 15.43 11.45 7.32
CA ALA A 35 14.32 11.05 6.46
C ALA A 35 13.10 11.98 6.65
N ARG A 36 12.76 12.31 7.91
CA ARG A 36 11.70 13.27 8.24
C ARG A 36 11.98 14.66 7.64
N GLU A 37 13.21 15.13 7.77
CA GLU A 37 13.63 16.43 7.23
C GLU A 37 13.55 16.44 5.69
N SER A 38 14.08 15.42 5.02
CA SER A 38 14.13 15.39 3.55
C SER A 38 12.77 15.14 2.90
N SER A 39 11.89 14.36 3.53
CA SER A 39 10.58 14.04 2.96
C SER A 39 9.46 14.95 3.46
N GLY A 40 9.65 15.66 4.57
CA GLY A 40 8.59 16.41 5.26
C GLY A 40 7.51 15.53 5.89
N LEU A 41 7.74 14.22 6.02
CA LEU A 41 6.76 13.25 6.55
C LEU A 41 7.18 12.74 7.93
N GLY A 42 6.20 12.36 8.75
CA GLY A 42 6.47 11.70 10.04
C GLY A 42 6.98 10.26 9.90
N GLU A 43 6.56 9.57 8.83
CA GLU A 43 6.89 8.18 8.52
C GLU A 43 6.62 7.87 7.03
N ALA A 44 7.10 6.72 6.56
CA ALA A 44 6.97 6.23 5.17
C ALA A 44 5.54 5.90 4.68
N ILE A 45 4.51 6.07 5.51
CA ILE A 45 3.12 5.96 5.09
C ILE A 45 2.28 7.06 5.72
N VAL A 46 1.50 7.75 4.90
CA VAL A 46 0.46 8.67 5.32
C VAL A 46 -0.88 7.94 5.27
N THR A 47 -1.68 8.07 6.31
CA THR A 47 -2.97 7.38 6.44
C THR A 47 -4.05 8.39 6.75
N GLY A 48 -5.27 8.16 6.28
CA GLY A 48 -6.38 9.05 6.59
C GLY A 48 -7.69 8.57 6.00
N ARG A 49 -8.66 9.49 6.02
CA ARG A 49 -9.97 9.33 5.38
C ARG A 49 -10.14 10.40 4.32
N GLY A 50 -10.86 10.10 3.26
CA GLY A 50 -11.19 11.06 2.22
C GLY A 50 -12.35 10.57 1.38
N ALA A 51 -12.60 11.23 0.25
CA ALA A 51 -13.58 10.78 -0.72
C ALA A 51 -12.99 10.71 -2.13
N ILE A 52 -13.54 9.83 -2.96
CA ILE A 52 -13.28 9.78 -4.40
C ILE A 52 -14.62 9.69 -5.12
N GLY A 53 -14.99 10.74 -5.85
CA GLY A 53 -16.28 10.79 -6.54
C GLY A 53 -17.46 10.73 -5.58
N GLY A 54 -17.32 11.36 -4.41
CA GLY A 54 -18.32 11.38 -3.34
C GLY A 54 -18.36 10.11 -2.47
N ILE A 55 -17.60 9.06 -2.81
CA ILE A 55 -17.56 7.82 -2.03
C ILE A 55 -16.49 7.94 -0.94
N PRO A 56 -16.84 7.84 0.36
CA PRO A 56 -15.87 7.91 1.44
C PRO A 56 -14.98 6.66 1.45
N VAL A 57 -13.68 6.86 1.66
CA VAL A 57 -12.66 5.80 1.66
C VAL A 57 -11.69 5.99 2.83
N ALA A 58 -11.19 4.87 3.35
CA ALA A 58 -9.98 4.85 4.14
C ALA A 58 -8.79 4.76 3.17
N VAL A 59 -7.83 5.66 3.28
CA VAL A 59 -6.72 5.78 2.32
C VAL A 59 -5.35 5.75 2.99
N GLY A 60 -4.43 5.01 2.39
CA GLY A 60 -3.01 4.99 2.74
C GLY A 60 -2.15 5.30 1.51
N ALA A 61 -1.10 6.08 1.67
CA ALA A 61 -0.11 6.33 0.62
C ALA A 61 1.29 6.22 1.20
N MET A 62 2.07 5.28 0.68
CA MET A 62 3.48 5.13 1.01
C MET A 62 4.33 6.11 0.21
N ASP A 63 5.44 6.56 0.79
CA ASP A 63 6.36 7.49 0.14
C ASP A 63 7.80 6.95 0.16
N PRO A 64 8.41 6.69 -1.01
CA PRO A 64 9.78 6.17 -1.09
C PRO A 64 10.83 7.19 -0.66
N ALA A 65 10.52 8.50 -0.60
CA ALA A 65 11.44 9.51 -0.09
C ALA A 65 11.79 9.28 1.40
N PHE A 66 10.88 8.65 2.17
CA PHE A 66 11.16 8.25 3.53
C PHE A 66 11.79 6.85 3.56
N MET A 67 13.13 6.80 3.53
CA MET A 67 13.90 5.54 3.65
C MET A 67 13.45 4.45 2.65
N MET A 68 13.27 4.81 1.37
CA MET A 68 12.77 3.92 0.30
C MET A 68 11.42 3.30 0.62
N GLY A 69 10.58 3.97 1.42
CA GLY A 69 9.25 3.48 1.76
C GLY A 69 9.30 2.19 2.58
N SER A 70 10.43 1.87 3.20
CA SER A 70 10.64 0.55 3.79
C SER A 70 9.70 0.32 4.98
N MET A 71 9.10 -0.86 5.12
CA MET A 71 8.14 -1.13 6.19
C MET A 71 8.86 -1.44 7.50
N GLY A 72 8.71 -0.55 8.49
CA GLY A 72 9.06 -0.76 9.89
C GLY A 72 7.81 -0.83 10.78
N SER A 73 7.99 -0.88 12.10
CA SER A 73 6.91 -1.06 13.09
C SER A 73 5.85 0.03 12.99
N ALA A 74 6.25 1.28 12.76
CA ALA A 74 5.32 2.39 12.63
C ALA A 74 4.49 2.29 11.34
N VAL A 75 5.10 1.91 10.21
CA VAL A 75 4.37 1.67 8.95
C VAL A 75 3.34 0.56 9.13
N GLY A 76 3.75 -0.58 9.69
CA GLY A 76 2.85 -1.71 9.93
C GLY A 76 1.72 -1.36 10.90
N GLU A 77 1.99 -0.62 11.97
CA GLU A 77 0.94 -0.15 12.89
C GLU A 77 0.00 0.88 12.27
N LYS A 78 0.51 1.87 11.50
CA LYS A 78 -0.35 2.83 10.77
C LYS A 78 -1.27 2.11 9.79
N PHE A 79 -0.76 1.13 9.04
CA PHE A 79 -1.59 0.30 8.17
C PHE A 79 -2.66 -0.48 8.95
N CYS A 80 -2.30 -1.18 10.03
CA CYS A 80 -3.27 -1.92 10.84
C CYS A 80 -4.33 -1.01 11.49
N ARG A 81 -3.98 0.23 11.85
CA ARG A 81 -4.95 1.22 12.33
C ARG A 81 -5.86 1.72 11.21
N LEU A 82 -5.32 1.97 10.02
CA LEU A 82 -6.11 2.32 8.84
C LEU A 82 -7.11 1.21 8.48
N VAL A 83 -6.69 -0.06 8.55
CA VAL A 83 -7.59 -1.20 8.38
C VAL A 83 -8.71 -1.19 9.44
N ARG A 84 -8.38 -0.94 10.71
CA ARG A 84 -9.40 -0.81 11.78
C ARG A 84 -10.36 0.36 11.53
N ASP A 85 -9.85 1.49 11.04
CA ASP A 85 -10.67 2.63 10.62
C ASP A 85 -11.62 2.25 9.47
N ALA A 86 -11.13 1.51 8.48
CA ALA A 86 -11.90 1.01 7.35
C ALA A 86 -13.01 0.04 7.82
N VAL A 87 -12.68 -0.93 8.65
CA VAL A 87 -13.65 -1.88 9.23
C VAL A 87 -14.69 -1.17 10.08
N GLY A 88 -14.26 -0.31 11.01
CA GLY A 88 -15.17 0.39 11.93
C GLY A 88 -16.10 1.37 11.22
N GLY A 89 -15.63 1.98 10.11
CA GLY A 89 -16.42 2.90 9.29
C GLY A 89 -17.13 2.25 8.11
N ARG A 90 -16.93 0.95 7.86
CA ARG A 90 -17.32 0.25 6.61
C ARG A 90 -16.91 1.02 5.35
N LEU A 91 -15.69 1.55 5.35
CA LEU A 91 -15.12 2.31 4.25
C LEU A 91 -14.27 1.39 3.38
N PRO A 92 -14.41 1.40 2.05
CA PRO A 92 -13.43 0.78 1.16
C PRO A 92 -12.01 1.24 1.52
N LEU A 93 -11.09 0.29 1.61
CA LEU A 93 -9.68 0.56 1.86
C LEU A 93 -8.97 0.74 0.52
N LEU A 94 -8.23 1.84 0.38
CA LEU A 94 -7.39 2.14 -0.78
C LEU A 94 -5.96 2.40 -0.33
N VAL A 95 -5.00 1.61 -0.79
CA VAL A 95 -3.59 1.81 -0.42
C VAL A 95 -2.69 1.91 -1.63
N PHE A 96 -1.97 3.03 -1.75
CA PHE A 96 -0.89 3.21 -2.71
C PHE A 96 0.42 2.74 -2.07
N THR A 97 1.07 1.76 -2.68
CA THR A 97 2.31 1.19 -2.15
C THR A 97 3.51 1.65 -2.96
N ALA A 98 4.58 1.99 -2.26
CA ALA A 98 5.87 2.36 -2.80
C ALA A 98 6.91 1.96 -1.74
N SER A 99 7.66 0.89 -1.98
CA SER A 99 8.60 0.35 -1.01
C SER A 99 9.72 -0.48 -1.65
N GLY A 100 10.93 -0.28 -1.15
CA GLY A 100 12.09 -1.14 -1.36
C GLY A 100 12.13 -2.39 -0.46
N GLY A 101 11.15 -2.59 0.44
CA GLY A 101 11.06 -3.79 1.29
C GLY A 101 10.96 -3.49 2.79
N ALA A 102 11.57 -4.34 3.63
CA ALA A 102 11.50 -4.22 5.09
C ALA A 102 12.55 -3.23 5.65
N ARG A 103 12.22 -2.52 6.74
CA ARG A 103 13.11 -1.59 7.44
C ARG A 103 14.17 -2.37 8.23
N MET A 104 15.29 -2.68 7.59
CA MET A 104 16.35 -3.54 8.17
C MET A 104 16.85 -3.08 9.55
N GLN A 105 16.78 -1.78 9.84
CA GLN A 105 17.21 -1.21 11.14
C GLN A 105 16.36 -1.71 12.30
N GLU A 106 15.13 -2.17 12.04
CA GLU A 106 14.25 -2.76 13.03
C GLU A 106 14.28 -4.30 13.02
N GLY A 107 15.09 -4.93 12.16
CA GLY A 107 15.34 -6.37 12.12
C GLY A 107 14.07 -7.23 12.09
N ILE A 108 13.95 -8.15 13.05
CA ILE A 108 12.81 -9.07 13.16
C ILE A 108 11.48 -8.32 13.35
N LEU A 109 11.48 -7.12 13.94
CA LEU A 109 10.26 -6.33 14.13
C LEU A 109 9.68 -5.88 12.79
N ALA A 110 10.54 -5.50 11.84
CA ALA A 110 10.13 -5.17 10.48
C ALA A 110 9.59 -6.39 9.73
N LEU A 111 10.25 -7.56 9.87
CA LEU A 111 9.74 -8.81 9.28
C LEU A 111 8.35 -9.15 9.83
N MET A 112 8.16 -9.03 11.14
CA MET A 112 6.89 -9.34 11.79
C MET A 112 5.74 -8.41 11.36
N GLN A 113 6.04 -7.24 10.81
CA GLN A 113 4.99 -6.41 10.24
C GLN A 113 4.29 -7.10 9.07
N MET A 114 4.98 -7.93 8.28
CA MET A 114 4.35 -8.68 7.18
C MET A 114 3.20 -9.55 7.69
N ALA A 115 3.45 -10.33 8.74
CA ALA A 115 2.43 -11.18 9.34
C ALA A 115 1.31 -10.34 9.98
N LYS A 116 1.67 -9.27 10.69
CA LYS A 116 0.72 -8.38 11.35
C LYS A 116 -0.23 -7.70 10.36
N THR A 117 0.29 -7.16 9.26
CA THR A 117 -0.52 -6.51 8.22
C THR A 117 -1.35 -7.53 7.45
N ALA A 118 -0.83 -8.74 7.21
CA ALA A 118 -1.60 -9.82 6.59
C ALA A 118 -2.79 -10.26 7.48
N CYS A 119 -2.59 -10.35 8.79
CA CYS A 119 -3.70 -10.59 9.73
C CYS A 119 -4.75 -9.48 9.68
N ALA A 120 -4.32 -8.21 9.59
CA ALA A 120 -5.25 -7.09 9.45
C ALA A 120 -6.06 -7.19 8.15
N VAL A 121 -5.43 -7.52 7.01
CA VAL A 121 -6.15 -7.73 5.74
C VAL A 121 -7.15 -8.89 5.84
N ARG A 122 -6.79 -10.00 6.49
CA ARG A 122 -7.74 -11.09 6.77
C ARG A 122 -8.95 -10.60 7.56
N ASP A 123 -8.73 -9.77 8.59
CA ASP A 123 -9.81 -9.23 9.42
C ASP A 123 -10.71 -8.28 8.61
N LEU A 124 -10.14 -7.51 7.68
CA LEU A 124 -10.85 -6.67 6.72
C LEU A 124 -11.75 -7.50 5.78
N HIS A 125 -11.20 -8.57 5.19
CA HIS A 125 -11.96 -9.48 4.34
C HIS A 125 -13.08 -10.19 5.11
N THR A 126 -12.80 -10.60 6.35
CA THR A 126 -13.82 -11.21 7.23
C THR A 126 -14.97 -10.23 7.53
N ALA A 127 -14.68 -8.93 7.59
CA ALA A 127 -15.69 -7.89 7.76
C ALA A 127 -16.44 -7.54 6.46
N GLY A 128 -16.06 -8.11 5.32
CA GLY A 128 -16.67 -7.82 4.01
C GLY A 128 -16.40 -6.40 3.51
N VAL A 129 -15.29 -5.80 3.91
CA VAL A 129 -14.90 -4.45 3.47
C VAL A 129 -13.92 -4.56 2.30
N PRO A 130 -14.19 -3.92 1.15
CA PRO A 130 -13.36 -4.08 -0.04
C PRO A 130 -12.00 -3.39 0.11
N TYR A 131 -10.96 -4.02 -0.42
CA TYR A 131 -9.58 -3.54 -0.42
C TYR A 131 -9.02 -3.43 -1.85
N ILE A 132 -8.55 -2.23 -2.20
CA ILE A 132 -7.85 -1.94 -3.44
C ILE A 132 -6.41 -1.54 -3.12
N ALA A 133 -5.43 -2.22 -3.72
CA ALA A 133 -4.03 -1.83 -3.69
C ALA A 133 -3.62 -1.24 -5.05
N VAL A 134 -2.89 -0.12 -5.02
CA VAL A 134 -2.27 0.49 -6.20
C VAL A 134 -0.76 0.41 -6.04
N LEU A 135 -0.14 -0.50 -6.78
CA LEU A 135 1.29 -0.79 -6.74
C LEU A 135 2.02 0.25 -7.61
N THR A 136 2.74 1.15 -6.96
CA THR A 136 3.52 2.20 -7.63
C THR A 136 5.02 1.85 -7.59
N ASP A 137 5.81 2.57 -8.39
CA ASP A 137 7.24 2.27 -8.55
C ASP A 137 8.08 2.78 -7.36
N PRO A 138 8.91 1.92 -6.74
CA PRO A 138 8.89 0.46 -6.78
C PRO A 138 7.95 -0.12 -5.70
N THR A 139 7.36 -1.30 -5.90
CA THR A 139 6.70 -2.06 -4.83
C THR A 139 7.35 -3.44 -4.71
N THR A 140 8.24 -3.58 -3.74
CA THR A 140 9.09 -4.78 -3.63
C THR A 140 9.21 -5.34 -2.22
N GLY A 141 9.82 -6.53 -2.12
CA GLY A 141 10.22 -7.10 -0.84
C GLY A 141 9.05 -7.46 0.06
N GLY A 142 9.22 -7.20 1.35
CA GLY A 142 8.23 -7.54 2.37
C GLY A 142 6.90 -6.83 2.21
N VAL A 143 6.85 -5.64 1.60
CA VAL A 143 5.57 -4.95 1.33
C VAL A 143 4.79 -5.67 0.23
N TYR A 144 5.45 -5.98 -0.90
CA TYR A 144 4.84 -6.78 -1.97
C TYR A 144 4.35 -8.13 -1.43
N ALA A 145 5.22 -8.88 -0.73
CA ALA A 145 4.89 -10.18 -0.16
C ALA A 145 4.04 -10.14 1.12
N SER A 146 3.30 -9.05 1.35
CA SER A 146 2.34 -8.95 2.44
C SER A 146 1.10 -8.17 1.99
N PHE A 147 0.75 -7.07 2.62
CA PHE A 147 -0.54 -6.40 2.41
C PHE A 147 -0.72 -5.85 0.99
N ALA A 148 0.34 -5.63 0.21
CA ALA A 148 0.21 -5.09 -1.14
C ALA A 148 -0.35 -6.11 -2.14
N SER A 149 -0.03 -7.41 -1.99
CA SER A 149 -0.52 -8.48 -2.87
C SER A 149 -1.74 -9.23 -2.34
N LEU A 150 -2.34 -8.74 -1.25
CA LEU A 150 -3.49 -9.37 -0.58
C LEU A 150 -4.79 -8.59 -0.79
N ALA A 151 -4.80 -7.61 -1.70
CA ALA A 151 -6.00 -6.83 -2.01
C ALA A 151 -7.01 -7.64 -2.83
N ASP A 152 -8.29 -7.26 -2.75
CA ASP A 152 -9.33 -7.81 -3.61
C ASP A 152 -9.11 -7.38 -5.07
N ILE A 153 -8.58 -6.16 -5.26
CA ILE A 153 -8.19 -5.62 -6.57
C ILE A 153 -6.80 -5.01 -6.47
N THR A 154 -5.89 -5.46 -7.32
CA THR A 154 -4.51 -5.00 -7.41
C THR A 154 -4.29 -4.28 -8.74
N LEU A 155 -4.02 -2.99 -8.67
CA LEU A 155 -3.73 -2.12 -9.81
C LEU A 155 -2.25 -1.74 -9.82
N ALA A 156 -1.72 -1.36 -10.97
CA ALA A 156 -0.38 -0.77 -11.05
C ALA A 156 -0.33 0.41 -12.02
N GLU A 157 0.66 1.28 -11.84
CA GLU A 157 1.01 2.29 -12.83
C GLU A 157 1.92 1.67 -13.92
N PRO A 158 1.83 2.15 -15.19
CA PRO A 158 2.68 1.65 -16.27
C PRO A 158 4.17 1.71 -15.92
N GLY A 159 4.90 0.65 -16.24
CA GLY A 159 6.34 0.52 -16.00
C GLY A 159 6.76 0.38 -14.54
N ALA A 160 5.83 0.33 -13.57
CA ALA A 160 6.20 0.17 -12.16
C ALA A 160 6.94 -1.16 -11.90
N CYS A 161 8.03 -1.11 -11.13
CA CYS A 161 8.79 -2.28 -10.74
C CYS A 161 8.14 -2.96 -9.53
N ILE A 162 7.62 -4.17 -9.73
CA ILE A 162 6.84 -4.92 -8.74
C ILE A 162 7.42 -6.32 -8.59
N GLY A 163 7.72 -6.74 -7.36
CA GLY A 163 8.07 -8.13 -7.09
C GLY A 163 8.80 -8.36 -5.78
N PHE A 164 8.94 -9.63 -5.40
CA PHE A 164 9.49 -9.99 -4.10
C PHE A 164 10.99 -9.67 -3.96
N ALA A 165 11.83 -10.24 -4.82
CA ALA A 165 13.27 -10.00 -4.80
C ALA A 165 13.67 -8.95 -5.84
N GLY A 166 14.61 -8.07 -5.51
CA GLY A 166 15.09 -7.07 -6.48
C GLY A 166 15.90 -7.71 -7.61
N LYS A 167 15.77 -7.15 -8.83
CA LYS A 167 16.46 -7.58 -10.06
C LYS A 167 17.94 -7.96 -9.84
N ARG A 168 18.71 -7.08 -9.18
CA ARG A 168 20.15 -7.27 -8.90
C ARG A 168 20.44 -8.53 -8.07
N LEU A 169 19.58 -8.86 -7.11
CA LEU A 169 19.75 -10.03 -6.27
C LEU A 169 19.53 -11.31 -7.08
N ILE A 170 18.51 -11.31 -7.95
CA ILE A 170 18.17 -12.45 -8.80
C ILE A 170 19.27 -12.68 -9.84
N GLU A 171 19.74 -11.64 -10.54
CA GLU A 171 20.83 -11.76 -11.52
C GLU A 171 22.12 -12.25 -10.87
N GLY A 172 22.44 -11.75 -9.68
CA GLY A 172 23.61 -12.21 -8.92
C GLY A 172 23.52 -13.69 -8.52
N ALA A 173 22.34 -14.17 -8.13
CA ALA A 173 22.11 -15.55 -7.73
C ALA A 173 22.11 -16.51 -8.93
N LEU A 174 21.42 -16.15 -10.01
CA LEU A 174 21.25 -17.01 -11.19
C LEU A 174 22.40 -16.90 -12.20
N ARG A 175 23.22 -15.85 -12.10
CA ARG A 175 24.30 -15.51 -13.05
C ARG A 175 23.82 -15.42 -14.50
N VAL A 176 22.57 -14.98 -14.69
CA VAL A 176 21.96 -14.73 -15.99
C VAL A 176 21.36 -13.34 -16.04
N ALA A 177 21.32 -12.75 -17.24
CA ALA A 177 20.57 -11.52 -17.46
C ALA A 177 19.06 -11.82 -17.43
N LEU A 178 18.29 -10.97 -16.76
CA LEU A 178 16.84 -11.11 -16.76
C LEU A 178 16.23 -10.54 -18.04
N PRO A 179 15.10 -11.09 -18.52
CA PRO A 179 14.41 -10.59 -19.69
C PRO A 179 14.09 -9.09 -19.59
N GLU A 180 13.97 -8.43 -20.73
CA GLU A 180 13.39 -7.10 -20.80
C GLU A 180 11.95 -7.13 -20.26
N GLY A 181 11.55 -6.10 -19.53
CA GLY A 181 10.23 -6.05 -18.89
C GLY A 181 10.09 -6.92 -17.63
N PHE A 182 11.12 -7.65 -17.19
CA PHE A 182 11.05 -8.42 -15.95
C PHE A 182 10.65 -7.54 -14.77
N GLN A 183 9.62 -7.97 -14.02
CA GLN A 183 9.02 -7.24 -12.89
C GLN A 183 8.31 -5.92 -13.22
N THR A 184 8.10 -5.57 -14.50
CA THR A 184 7.26 -4.40 -14.80
C THR A 184 5.78 -4.71 -14.56
N ALA A 185 4.98 -3.66 -14.37
CA ALA A 185 3.53 -3.77 -14.26
C ALA A 185 2.91 -4.55 -15.42
N GLU A 186 3.39 -4.35 -16.65
CA GLU A 186 2.91 -5.07 -17.84
C GLU A 186 3.20 -6.57 -17.73
N SER A 187 4.42 -6.94 -17.34
CA SER A 187 4.77 -8.34 -17.13
C SER A 187 3.96 -8.96 -16.00
N GLN A 188 3.74 -8.24 -14.89
CA GLN A 188 2.93 -8.76 -13.79
C GLN A 188 1.46 -8.94 -14.17
N PHE A 189 0.91 -8.05 -15.00
CA PHE A 189 -0.42 -8.18 -15.55
C PHE A 189 -0.54 -9.40 -16.47
N GLU A 190 0.41 -9.60 -17.39
CA GLU A 190 0.45 -10.77 -18.28
C GLU A 190 0.55 -12.10 -17.51
N ASN A 191 1.21 -12.09 -16.36
CA ASN A 191 1.35 -13.27 -15.49
C ASN A 191 0.21 -13.44 -14.47
N GLY A 192 -0.81 -12.56 -14.50
CA GLY A 192 -2.01 -12.68 -13.65
C GLY A 192 -1.83 -12.22 -12.20
N PHE A 193 -0.81 -11.42 -11.90
CA PHE A 193 -0.60 -10.82 -10.56
C PHE A 193 -1.30 -9.47 -10.38
N LEU A 194 -1.81 -8.87 -11.46
CA LEU A 194 -2.53 -7.59 -11.43
C LEU A 194 -3.87 -7.71 -12.15
N ASP A 195 -4.87 -6.96 -11.67
CA ASP A 195 -6.18 -6.85 -12.31
C ASP A 195 -6.18 -5.82 -13.44
N ALA A 196 -5.37 -4.77 -13.34
CA ALA A 196 -5.17 -3.79 -14.41
C ALA A 196 -3.90 -2.95 -14.25
N VAL A 197 -3.38 -2.47 -15.39
CA VAL A 197 -2.38 -1.40 -15.46
C VAL A 197 -3.08 -0.11 -15.87
N VAL A 198 -3.02 0.92 -15.03
CA VAL A 198 -3.81 2.16 -15.18
C VAL A 198 -2.89 3.37 -15.15
N LYS A 199 -3.00 4.24 -16.15
CA LYS A 199 -2.22 5.48 -16.20
C LYS A 199 -2.63 6.40 -15.05
N ARG A 200 -1.65 7.09 -14.45
CA ARG A 200 -1.87 8.02 -13.34
C ARG A 200 -2.97 9.06 -13.60
N THR A 201 -3.04 9.58 -14.83
CA THR A 201 -4.04 10.56 -15.25
C THR A 201 -5.47 10.01 -15.26
N GLU A 202 -5.63 8.70 -15.40
CA GLU A 202 -6.91 7.98 -15.47
C GLU A 202 -7.28 7.33 -14.12
N MET A 203 -6.30 7.15 -13.23
CA MET A 203 -6.42 6.42 -11.96
C MET A 203 -7.59 6.90 -11.11
N ARG A 204 -7.79 8.23 -10.99
CA ARG A 204 -8.90 8.79 -10.21
C ARG A 204 -10.26 8.33 -10.73
N GLU A 205 -10.47 8.39 -12.04
CA GLU A 205 -11.74 8.00 -12.66
C GLU A 205 -11.94 6.48 -12.58
N TYR A 206 -10.87 5.72 -12.80
CA TYR A 206 -10.88 4.26 -12.69
C TYR A 206 -11.27 3.80 -11.28
N LEU A 207 -10.63 4.37 -10.25
CA LEU A 207 -10.96 4.10 -8.85
C LEU A 207 -12.39 4.52 -8.51
N ALA A 208 -12.85 5.68 -8.99
CA ALA A 208 -14.23 6.12 -8.77
C ALA A 208 -15.26 5.15 -9.38
N ARG A 209 -14.94 4.51 -10.51
CA ARG A 209 -15.80 3.48 -11.13
C ARG A 209 -15.78 2.19 -10.34
N LEU A 210 -14.61 1.70 -9.94
CA LEU A 210 -14.48 0.51 -9.09
C LEU A 210 -15.22 0.68 -7.78
N LEU A 211 -15.02 1.80 -7.09
CA LEU A 211 -15.68 2.10 -5.83
C LEU A 211 -17.21 2.14 -5.97
N ARG A 212 -17.76 2.61 -7.10
CA ARG A 212 -19.21 2.56 -7.38
C ARG A 212 -19.73 1.13 -7.52
N CYS A 213 -18.93 0.22 -8.08
CA CYS A 213 -19.29 -1.20 -8.20
C CYS A 213 -19.18 -1.95 -6.86
N LEU A 214 -18.22 -1.56 -6.02
CA LEU A 214 -17.94 -2.20 -4.73
C LEU A 214 -18.73 -1.60 -3.56
N ALA A 215 -19.20 -0.36 -3.69
CA ALA A 215 -20.07 0.24 -2.70
C ALA A 215 -21.31 -0.65 -2.53
N PRO A 216 -21.67 -1.04 -1.29
CA PRO A 216 -22.93 -1.72 -1.06
C PRO A 216 -24.01 -0.82 -1.64
N GLY A 217 -24.65 -1.29 -2.71
CA GLY A 217 -25.57 -0.47 -3.47
C GLY A 217 -26.59 0.14 -2.52
N THR A 218 -26.71 1.47 -2.52
CA THR A 218 -28.05 2.02 -2.45
C THR A 218 -28.77 1.41 -3.63
N ALA A 219 -29.49 0.30 -3.40
CA ALA A 219 -30.35 -0.28 -4.42
C ALA A 219 -31.15 0.89 -5.01
N PRO A 220 -31.21 1.06 -6.34
CA PRO A 220 -32.10 2.05 -6.90
C PRO A 220 -33.50 1.73 -6.37
N ALA A 221 -34.13 2.69 -5.69
CA ALA A 221 -35.53 2.62 -5.35
C ALA A 221 -36.30 2.61 -6.69
N GLY A 222 -36.58 1.42 -7.23
CA GLY A 222 -37.11 1.28 -8.57
C GLY A 222 -37.52 -0.14 -8.88
N HIS A 223 -38.81 -0.39 -8.71
CA HIS A 223 -39.54 -1.57 -9.17
C HIS A 223 -39.08 -2.08 -10.55
N VAL A 224 -38.90 -3.39 -10.66
CA VAL A 224 -39.42 -4.13 -11.81
C VAL A 224 -40.28 -5.27 -11.25
N ALA A 225 -41.60 -5.05 -11.23
CA ALA A 225 -42.54 -6.14 -11.05
C ALA A 225 -42.44 -7.05 -12.28
N ALA A 226 -42.29 -8.35 -12.06
CA ALA A 226 -42.30 -9.34 -13.13
C ALA A 226 -43.67 -9.37 -13.81
N PRO A 227 -43.75 -9.47 -15.15
CA PRO A 227 -45.02 -9.66 -15.83
C PRO A 227 -45.57 -11.07 -15.53
N ALA A 228 -46.90 -11.13 -15.44
CA ALA A 228 -47.71 -12.33 -15.16
C ALA A 228 -47.74 -13.33 -16.32
#